data_AF-A0A952HGP0-F1
#
_entry.id   AF-A0A952HGP0-F1
#
_cell.length_a   1.000
_cell.length_b   1.000
_cell.length_c   1.000
_cell.angle_alpha   90.00
_cell.angle_beta   90.00
_cell.angle_gamma   90.00
#
_symmetry.space_group_name_H-M   'P 1'
#
loop_
_entity.id
_entity.type
_entity.pdbx_description
1 polymer ?
#
loop_
_entity_poly.entity_id
_entity_poly.type
_entity_poly.pdbx_seq_one_letter_code
_entity_poly.pdbx_strand_id
1 'polypeptide(L)' 'EDGAHGIIADIFQALNDVGFSIPSQGSTYWNGDAMGSVDYKDLDETPEAVESTNATVAKNAAHLARLLADRPY' A
#
# COMPACT_ATOMS: atom_id res chain seq x y z
N GLU A 1 8.44 -3.49 15.48
CA GLU A 1 7.88 -3.05 14.20
C GLU A 1 6.37 -3.25 14.30
N ASP A 2 5.59 -2.26 13.90
CA ASP A 2 4.15 -2.43 13.79
C ASP A 2 3.86 -3.36 12.58
N GLY A 3 2.95 -4.32 12.75
CA GLY A 3 2.85 -5.55 11.94
C GLY A 3 2.54 -5.36 10.45
N ALA A 4 2.28 -4.13 10.01
CA ALA A 4 1.94 -3.79 8.64
C ALA A 4 2.97 -4.27 7.61
N HIS A 5 4.27 -4.04 7.85
CA HIS A 5 5.31 -4.43 6.91
C HIS A 5 5.42 -5.95 6.71
N GLY A 6 5.21 -6.73 7.77
CA GLY A 6 5.19 -8.20 7.68
C GLY A 6 4.03 -8.69 6.82
N ILE A 7 2.81 -8.19 7.09
CA ILE A 7 1.61 -8.55 6.31
C ILE A 7 1.78 -8.15 4.84
N ILE A 8 2.30 -6.95 4.57
CA ILE A 8 2.57 -6.47 3.21
C ILE A 8 3.55 -7.39 2.49
N ALA A 9 4.64 -7.79 3.15
CA ALA A 9 5.63 -8.69 2.54
C ALA A 9 5.03 -10.05 2.16
N ASP A 10 4.24 -10.66 3.05
CA ASP A 10 3.58 -11.94 2.80
C ASP A 10 2.58 -11.85 1.63
N ILE A 11 1.76 -10.80 1.58
CA ILE A 11 0.80 -10.59 0.50
C ILE A 11 1.51 -10.28 -0.81
N PHE A 12 2.57 -9.47 -0.79
CA PHE A 12 3.34 -9.16 -1.99
C PHE A 12 4.00 -10.40 -2.59
N GLN A 13 4.56 -11.27 -1.75
CA GLN A 13 5.09 -12.54 -2.20
C GLN A 13 3.98 -13.39 -2.85
N ALA A 14 2.83 -13.55 -2.18
CA ALA A 14 1.72 -14.33 -2.72
C ALA A 14 1.16 -13.78 -4.05
N LEU A 15 1.06 -12.46 -4.18
CA LEU A 15 0.62 -11.80 -5.41
C LEU A 15 1.62 -12.01 -6.55
N ASN A 16 2.92 -11.88 -6.26
CA ASN A 16 3.97 -12.16 -7.23
C ASN A 16 3.91 -13.63 -7.72
N ASP A 17 3.67 -14.58 -6.82
CA ASP A 17 3.62 -16.01 -7.15
C ASP A 17 2.48 -16.38 -8.11
N VAL A 18 1.42 -15.57 -8.17
CA VAL A 18 0.29 -15.75 -9.10
C VAL A 18 0.32 -14.78 -10.29
N GLY A 19 1.44 -14.08 -10.50
CA GLY A 19 1.72 -13.31 -11.71
C GLY A 19 1.33 -11.83 -11.65
N PHE A 20 1.04 -11.27 -10.47
CA PHE A 20 0.90 -9.82 -10.33
C PHE A 20 2.26 -9.14 -10.33
N SER A 21 2.33 -7.99 -10.99
CA SER A 21 3.45 -7.06 -10.89
C SER A 21 3.18 -6.00 -9.84
N ILE A 22 4.16 -5.73 -8.99
CA ILE A 22 4.03 -4.78 -7.88
C ILE A 22 4.75 -3.48 -8.24
N PRO A 23 4.08 -2.31 -8.16
CA PRO A 23 4.72 -1.02 -8.43
C PRO A 23 5.64 -0.60 -7.29
N SER A 24 6.56 0.33 -7.56
CA SER A 24 7.36 0.97 -6.51
C SER A 24 6.45 1.65 -5.48
N GLN A 25 6.81 1.57 -4.19
CA GLN A 25 5.95 2.04 -3.10
C GLN A 25 4.50 1.52 -3.25
N GLY A 26 4.37 0.20 -3.48
CA GLY A 26 3.10 -0.46 -3.82
C GLY A 26 2.11 -0.63 -2.67
N SER A 27 2.40 -0.07 -1.50
CA SER A 27 1.57 -0.17 -0.30
C SER A 27 1.55 1.14 0.46
N THR A 28 0.54 1.26 1.31
CA THR A 28 0.31 2.34 2.27
C THR A 28 -0.41 1.72 3.46
N TYR A 29 -0.21 2.27 4.63
CA TYR A 29 -0.86 1.83 5.85
C TYR A 29 -0.91 2.97 6.85
N TRP A 30 -1.78 2.81 7.84
CA TRP A 30 -1.80 3.61 9.04
C TRP A 30 -1.72 2.69 10.25
N ASN A 31 -1.07 3.17 11.31
CA ASN A 31 -1.15 2.54 12.61
C ASN A 31 -1.16 3.59 13.71
N GLY A 32 -1.97 3.31 14.73
CA GLY A 32 -2.08 4.13 15.92
C GLY A 32 -0.94 3.88 16.92
N ASP A 33 -1.02 4.57 18.05
CA ASP A 33 -0.06 4.37 19.13
C ASP A 33 -0.12 2.95 19.69
N ALA A 34 1.03 2.45 20.14
CA ALA A 34 1.09 1.14 20.81
C ALA A 34 0.20 1.14 22.07
N MET A 35 -0.66 0.14 22.18
CA MET A 35 -1.70 0.04 23.24
C MET A 35 -2.76 1.17 23.22
N GLY A 36 -2.83 1.95 22.13
CA GLY A 36 -3.89 2.93 21.91
C GLY A 36 -5.23 2.28 21.55
N SER A 37 -6.33 3.05 21.65
CA SER A 37 -7.69 2.59 21.34
C SER A 37 -8.32 3.30 20.15
N VAL A 38 -7.59 4.20 19.49
CA VAL A 38 -8.08 4.98 18.35
C VAL A 38 -8.02 4.12 17.09
N ASP A 39 -9.16 3.96 16.41
CA ASP A 39 -9.24 3.36 15.08
C ASP A 39 -9.06 4.45 14.01
N TYR A 40 -8.54 4.09 12.84
CA TYR A 40 -8.36 5.03 11.72
C TYR A 40 -9.67 5.74 11.35
N LYS A 41 -10.80 5.03 11.42
CA LYS A 41 -12.12 5.58 11.10
C LYS A 41 -12.60 6.66 12.09
N ASP A 42 -11.99 6.71 13.27
CA ASP A 42 -12.35 7.65 14.34
C ASP A 42 -11.55 8.97 14.21
N LEU A 43 -10.62 9.06 13.25
CA LEU A 43 -9.88 10.28 12.95
C LEU A 43 -10.77 11.28 12.21
N ASP A 44 -10.69 12.56 12.61
CA ASP A 44 -11.43 13.65 11.95
C ASP A 44 -10.96 13.88 10.50
N GLU A 45 -9.68 13.62 10.22
CA GLU A 45 -9.07 13.75 8.90
C GLU A 45 -8.06 12.64 8.63
N THR A 46 -7.78 12.40 7.34
CA THR A 46 -6.71 11.47 6.95
C THR A 46 -5.36 12.08 7.30
N PRO A 47 -4.47 11.39 8.04
CA PRO A 47 -3.14 11.89 8.31
C PRO A 47 -2.36 12.15 7.01
N GLU A 48 -1.63 13.27 6.93
CA GLU A 48 -0.90 13.70 5.72
C GLU A 48 0.04 12.60 5.17
N ALA A 49 0.68 11.84 6.06
CA ALA A 49 1.54 10.73 5.65
C ALA A 49 0.77 9.60 4.93
N VAL A 50 -0.44 9.29 5.40
CA VAL A 50 -1.33 8.29 4.78
C VAL A 50 -1.87 8.84 3.46
N GLU A 51 -2.30 10.10 3.42
CA GLU A 51 -2.74 10.75 2.19
C GLU A 51 -1.65 10.75 1.11
N SER A 52 -0.43 11.14 1.48
CA SER A 52 0.71 11.19 0.57
C SER A 52 1.09 9.81 0.03
N THR A 53 1.10 8.79 0.90
CA THR A 53 1.41 7.42 0.49
C THR A 53 0.28 6.78 -0.31
N ASN A 54 -0.99 7.05 0.00
CA ASN A 54 -2.16 6.70 -0.81
C ASN A 54 -2.04 7.27 -2.25
N ALA A 55 -1.73 8.55 -2.36
CA ALA A 55 -1.54 9.20 -3.66
C ALA A 55 -0.37 8.58 -4.44
N THR A 56 0.70 8.20 -3.74
CA THR A 56 1.89 7.60 -4.34
C THR A 56 1.61 6.19 -4.86
N VAL A 57 1.00 5.31 -4.05
CA VAL A 57 0.65 3.95 -4.49
C VAL A 57 -0.30 3.98 -5.68
N ALA A 58 -1.30 4.87 -5.66
CA ALA A 58 -2.26 5.02 -6.76
C ALA A 58 -1.57 5.45 -8.06
N LYS A 59 -0.68 6.44 -8.01
CA LYS A 59 0.08 6.92 -9.19
C LYS A 59 0.97 5.82 -9.77
N ASN A 60 1.72 5.11 -8.92
CA ASN A 60 2.66 4.10 -9.37
C ASN A 60 1.93 2.86 -9.91
N ALA A 61 0.83 2.44 -9.27
CA ALA A 61 -0.03 1.36 -9.76
C ALA A 61 -0.65 1.70 -11.12
N ALA A 62 -1.23 2.90 -11.27
CA ALA A 62 -1.80 3.35 -12.53
C ALA A 62 -0.74 3.49 -13.65
N HIS A 63 0.49 3.87 -13.31
CA HIS A 63 1.59 3.89 -14.26
C HIS A 63 1.98 2.47 -14.70
N LEU A 64 2.21 1.56 -13.76
CA LEU A 64 2.59 0.17 -14.05
C LEU A 64 1.50 -0.55 -14.86
N ALA A 65 0.23 -0.39 -14.49
CA ALA A 65 -0.88 -1.01 -15.19
C ALA A 65 -0.96 -0.56 -16.66
N ARG A 66 -0.79 0.75 -16.92
CA ARG A 66 -0.75 1.28 -18.31
C ARG A 66 0.45 0.73 -19.08
N LEU A 67 1.63 0.69 -18.45
CA LEU A 67 2.82 0.16 -19.08
C LEU A 67 2.66 -1.31 -19.49
N LEU A 68 2.12 -2.15 -18.61
CA LEU A 68 1.91 -3.58 -18.88
C LEU A 68 0.77 -3.84 -19.86
N ALA A 69 -0.25 -2.99 -19.89
CA ALA A 69 -1.30 -3.06 -20.92
C ALA A 69 -0.75 -2.75 -22.32
N ASP A 70 0.16 -1.77 -22.43
CA ASP A 70 0.80 -1.40 -23.69
C ASP A 70 1.92 -2.37 -24.09
N ARG A 71 2.61 -2.96 -23.10
CA ARG A 71 3.80 -3.81 -23.27
C ARG A 71 3.75 -5.01 -22.29
N PRO A 72 2.98 -6.06 -22.61
CA PRO A 72 2.92 -7.25 -21.77
C PRO A 72 4.25 -8.00 -21.73
N TYR A 73 4.42 -8.87 -20.72
CA TYR A 73 5.57 -9.77 -20.58
C TYR A 73 5.70 -10.76 -21.74
#